data_AF-A6R1X4-F1
#
_entry.id   AF-A6R1X4-F1
#
_cell.length_a   1.000
_cell.length_b   1.000
_cell.length_c   1.000
_cell.angle_alpha   90.00
_cell.angle_beta   90.00
_cell.angle_gamma   90.00
#
_symmetry.space_group_name_H-M   'P 1'
#
loop_
_entity.id
_entity.type
_entity.pdbx_description
1 polymer ?
#
loop_
_entity_poly.entity_id
_entity_poly.type
_entity_poly.pdbx_seq_one_letter_code
_entity_poly.pdbx_strand_id
1 'polypeptide(L)'
;MPNGEFESVNILRPAEGKEDPLLALLKKNIKIIEHMMLQWHQKLGHLNPTDITKLAVDPCLEMRIKSGRALPFCKTCVQAKMTHPTFTPMMRTVKPAMRFFMDFAGGSYDTTCYR
;
A
#
# COMPACT_ATOMS: atom_id res chain seq x y z
N MET A 1 -3.86 35.09 -31.17
CA MET A 1 -5.22 34.78 -30.69
C MET A 1 -5.18 34.81 -29.16
N PRO A 2 -5.79 35.80 -28.47
CA PRO A 2 -5.82 35.85 -27.01
C PRO A 2 -7.14 35.33 -26.41
N ASN A 3 -7.04 34.88 -25.17
CA ASN A 3 -8.05 34.71 -24.11
C ASN A 3 -9.19 33.68 -24.26
N GLY A 4 -9.31 32.86 -23.20
CA GLY A 4 -10.47 32.01 -22.90
C GLY A 4 -10.33 31.42 -21.50
N GLU A 5 -10.44 32.27 -20.47
CA GLU A 5 -10.66 31.81 -19.10
C GLU A 5 -12.04 31.16 -19.01
N PHE A 6 -12.09 29.91 -18.59
CA PHE A 6 -13.32 29.15 -18.43
C PHE A 6 -13.88 29.42 -17.03
N GLU A 7 -14.82 30.36 -16.93
CA GLU A 7 -15.69 30.48 -15.76
C GLU A 7 -16.71 29.33 -15.74
N SER A 8 -16.80 28.63 -14.62
CA SER A 8 -17.96 27.78 -14.32
C SER A 8 -18.84 28.48 -13.32
N VAL A 9 -19.79 29.24 -13.85
CA VAL A 9 -20.95 29.73 -13.12
C VAL A 9 -21.93 28.56 -13.01
N ASN A 10 -22.10 28.02 -11.81
CA ASN A 10 -23.38 27.45 -11.41
C ASN A 10 -23.78 28.06 -10.07
N ILE A 11 -24.67 29.03 -10.18
CA ILE A 11 -25.41 29.68 -9.13
C ILE A 11 -26.35 28.64 -8.51
N LEU A 12 -26.19 28.38 -7.21
CA LEU A 12 -27.34 28.14 -6.34
C LEU A 12 -27.25 29.16 -5.21
N ARG A 13 -28.07 30.20 -5.32
CA ARG A 13 -28.24 31.23 -4.31
C ARG A 13 -29.17 30.64 -3.24
N PRO A 14 -28.73 30.36 -1.99
CA PRO A 14 -29.66 29.99 -0.95
C PRO A 14 -30.33 31.26 -0.44
N ALA A 15 -31.66 31.22 -0.43
CA ALA A 15 -32.47 32.23 0.20
C ALA A 15 -32.12 32.37 1.69
N GLU A 16 -32.34 33.59 2.15
CA GLU A 16 -32.27 34.11 3.51
C GLU A 16 -32.43 33.09 4.65
N GLY A 17 -31.49 33.13 5.59
CA GLY A 17 -31.83 33.09 7.02
C GLY A 17 -32.35 31.77 7.57
N LYS A 18 -31.55 30.70 7.50
CA LYS A 18 -31.48 29.65 8.53
C LYS A 18 -30.27 28.78 8.24
N GLU A 19 -29.21 28.98 9.01
CA GLU A 19 -28.08 28.06 9.04
C GLU A 19 -28.58 26.68 9.49
N ASP A 20 -28.60 25.69 8.59
CA ASP A 20 -28.86 24.31 8.97
C ASP A 20 -27.78 23.84 9.95
N PRO A 21 -28.13 23.37 11.17
CA PRO A 21 -27.16 22.92 12.18
C PRO A 21 -26.23 21.80 11.68
N LEU A 22 -26.67 21.04 10.66
CA LEU A 22 -25.88 19.98 10.01
C LEU A 22 -24.71 20.52 9.18
N LEU A 23 -24.89 21.64 8.47
CA LEU A 23 -23.81 22.28 7.70
C LEU A 23 -22.77 22.94 8.62
N ALA A 24 -23.19 23.40 9.80
CA ALA A 24 -22.29 23.93 10.82
C ALA A 24 -21.48 22.83 11.54
N LEU A 25 -22.03 21.62 11.68
CA LEU A 25 -21.31 20.47 12.24
C LEU A 25 -20.25 19.92 11.28
N LEU A 26 -20.50 19.93 9.98
CA LEU A 26 -19.56 19.44 8.96
C LEU A 26 -18.32 20.36 8.80
N LYS A 27 -18.43 21.62 9.25
CA LYS A 27 -17.32 22.59 9.33
C LYS A 27 -16.41 22.40 10.54
N LYS A 28 -16.68 21.44 11.44
CA LYS A 28 -15.80 21.15 12.58
C LYS A 28 -14.50 20.48 12.10
N ASN A 29 -13.55 21.32 11.67
CA ASN A 29 -12.10 21.06 11.67
C ASN A 29 -11.69 19.63 11.31
N ILE A 30 -12.12 19.17 10.14
CA ILE A 30 -11.59 17.98 9.51
C ILE A 30 -10.11 18.27 9.20
N LYS A 31 -9.20 17.64 9.96
CA LYS A 31 -7.76 17.84 9.78
C LYS A 31 -7.31 16.97 8.61
N ILE A 32 -7.33 17.54 7.41
CA ILE A 32 -6.78 16.88 6.22
C ILE A 32 -5.33 16.48 6.51
N ILE A 33 -5.07 15.18 6.48
CA ILE A 33 -3.73 14.64 6.72
C ILE A 33 -3.01 14.63 5.38
N GLU A 34 -1.96 15.45 5.28
CA GLU A 34 -1.18 15.58 4.05
C GLU A 34 0.20 14.91 4.19
N HIS A 35 0.39 13.79 3.50
CA HIS A 35 1.65 13.04 3.48
C HIS A 35 2.12 12.76 2.05
N MET A 36 3.41 12.49 1.88
CA MET A 36 3.95 12.03 0.60
C MET A 36 3.50 10.61 0.27
N MET A 37 3.54 10.24 -1.00
CA MET A 37 3.15 8.92 -1.47
C MET A 37 3.85 7.76 -0.75
N LEU A 38 5.17 7.90 -0.51
CA LEU A 38 5.95 6.90 0.22
C LEU A 38 5.50 6.74 1.68
N GLN A 39 5.16 7.86 2.32
CA GLN A 39 4.70 7.84 3.71
C GLN A 39 3.34 7.16 3.80
N TRP A 40 2.40 7.48 2.90
CA TRP A 40 1.12 6.77 2.81
C TRP A 40 1.31 5.29 2.53
N HIS A 41 2.22 4.94 1.62
CA HIS A 41 2.56 3.57 1.32
C HIS A 41 3.06 2.80 2.55
N GLN A 42 3.90 3.39 3.39
CA GLN A 42 4.34 2.75 4.64
C GLN A 42 3.21 2.69 5.68
N LYS A 43 2.48 3.80 5.89
CA LYS A 43 1.42 3.92 6.90
C LYS A 43 0.26 2.94 6.66
N LEU A 44 -0.06 2.70 5.38
CA LEU A 44 -1.15 1.83 4.95
C LEU A 44 -0.71 0.38 4.72
N GLY A 45 0.50 0.00 5.16
CA GLY A 45 0.95 -1.40 5.09
C GLY A 45 1.38 -1.83 3.69
N HIS A 46 2.17 -1.01 3.00
CA HIS A 46 2.76 -1.31 1.70
C HIS A 46 1.77 -1.46 0.53
N LEU A 47 0.64 -0.73 0.61
CA LEU A 47 -0.40 -0.70 -0.42
C LEU A 47 0.12 -0.18 -1.77
N ASN A 48 -0.45 -0.68 -2.87
CA ASN A 48 -0.07 -0.27 -4.23
C ASN A 48 -0.38 1.23 -4.44
N PRO A 49 0.48 2.00 -5.13
CA PRO A 49 0.20 3.39 -5.43
C PRO A 49 -1.16 3.68 -6.06
N THR A 50 -1.65 2.81 -6.93
CA THR A 50 -2.99 2.96 -7.53
C THR A 50 -4.10 2.94 -6.47
N ASP A 51 -3.98 2.06 -5.48
CA ASP A 51 -5.00 1.92 -4.45
C ASP A 51 -4.93 3.07 -3.44
N ILE A 52 -3.73 3.55 -3.12
CA ILE A 52 -3.52 4.77 -2.35
C ILE A 52 -4.15 5.97 -3.07
N THR A 53 -4.00 6.09 -4.39
CA THR A 53 -4.65 7.18 -5.14
C THR A 53 -6.17 7.09 -5.14
N LYS A 54 -6.76 5.89 -5.14
CA LYS A 54 -8.22 5.72 -5.01
C LYS A 54 -8.70 6.18 -3.62
N LEU A 55 -7.97 5.80 -2.56
CA LEU A 55 -8.27 6.22 -1.20
C LEU A 55 -8.16 7.74 -1.02
N ALA A 56 -7.23 8.39 -1.74
CA ALA A 56 -7.07 9.85 -1.69
C ALA A 56 -8.15 10.63 -2.46
N VAL A 57 -8.96 9.96 -3.28
CA VAL A 57 -10.11 10.56 -3.97
C VAL A 57 -11.36 10.54 -3.08
N ASP A 58 -11.43 9.62 -2.12
CA ASP A 58 -12.57 9.52 -1.21
C ASP A 58 -12.54 10.66 -0.18
N PRO A 59 -13.52 11.59 -0.22
CA PRO A 59 -13.57 12.71 0.71
C PRO A 59 -13.81 12.25 2.17
N CYS A 60 -14.32 11.03 2.39
CA CYS A 60 -14.57 10.49 3.73
C CYS A 60 -13.29 10.08 4.46
N LEU A 61 -12.21 9.81 3.72
CA LEU A 61 -10.94 9.32 4.27
C LEU A 61 -9.95 10.45 4.62
N GLU A 62 -10.29 11.70 4.30
CA GLU A 62 -9.54 12.91 4.68
C GLU A 62 -8.04 12.86 4.30
N MET A 63 -7.72 12.08 3.27
CA MET A 63 -6.36 11.74 2.87
C MET A 63 -5.93 12.56 1.67
N ARG A 64 -4.79 13.27 1.78
CA ARG A 64 -4.20 14.00 0.66
C ARG A 64 -2.75 13.59 0.42
N ILE A 65 -2.40 13.42 -0.85
CA ILE A 65 -1.05 13.08 -1.28
C ILE A 65 -0.31 14.38 -1.64
N LYS A 66 0.73 14.72 -0.89
CA LYS A 66 1.69 15.78 -1.23
C LYS A 66 2.50 15.32 -2.44
N SER A 67 2.46 16.13 -3.50
CA SER A 67 3.18 16.07 -4.79
C SER A 67 3.93 14.78 -5.16
N GLY A 68 3.68 14.29 -6.39
CA GLY A 68 4.31 13.09 -6.93
C GLY A 68 3.53 11.82 -6.58
N ARG A 69 2.77 11.30 -7.53
CA ARG A 69 1.98 10.05 -7.38
C ARG A 69 2.81 8.79 -7.60
N ALA A 70 4.06 8.94 -8.01
CA ALA A 70 4.98 7.83 -8.21
C ALA A 70 5.50 7.34 -6.86
N LEU A 71 5.41 6.03 -6.63
CA LEU A 71 6.02 5.40 -5.46
C LEU A 71 7.52 5.21 -5.71
N PRO A 72 8.41 5.74 -4.86
CA PRO A 72 9.83 5.43 -4.95
C PRO A 72 10.11 3.97 -4.51
N PHE A 73 11.32 3.49 -4.76
CA PHE A 73 11.70 2.11 -4.45
C PHE A 73 11.45 1.73 -2.98
N CYS A 74 10.73 0.62 -2.74
CA CYS A 74 10.47 0.08 -1.41
C CYS A 74 11.11 -1.31 -1.25
N LYS A 75 12.17 -1.40 -0.45
CA LYS A 75 12.90 -2.66 -0.19
C LYS A 75 11.99 -3.77 0.34
N THR A 76 11.11 -3.44 1.29
CA THR A 76 10.17 -4.40 1.89
C THR A 76 9.22 -4.99 0.86
N CYS A 77 8.67 -4.15 -0.04
CA CYS A 77 7.79 -4.62 -1.11
C CYS A 77 8.51 -5.55 -2.08
N VAL A 78 9.74 -5.21 -2.47
CA VAL A 78 10.51 -6.05 -3.38
C VAL A 78 10.82 -7.39 -2.73
N GLN A 79 11.24 -7.39 -1.47
CA GLN A 79 11.51 -8.61 -0.72
C GLN A 79 10.25 -9.48 -0.56
N ALA A 80 9.10 -8.87 -0.24
CA ALA A 80 7.83 -9.57 -0.10
C ALA A 80 7.26 -10.08 -1.43
N LYS A 81 7.55 -9.37 -2.55
CA LYS A 81 7.16 -9.76 -3.90
C LYS A 81 8.18 -10.66 -4.58
N MET A 82 9.23 -11.10 -3.90
CA MET A 82 10.15 -12.06 -4.48
C MET A 82 9.39 -13.36 -4.71
N THR A 83 9.08 -13.62 -5.98
CA THR A 83 8.55 -14.90 -6.43
C THR A 83 9.60 -15.95 -6.19
N HIS A 84 9.21 -17.08 -5.60
CA HIS A 84 10.10 -18.24 -5.52
C HIS A 84 10.59 -18.58 -6.92
N PRO A 85 11.91 -18.82 -7.12
CA PRO A 85 12.39 -19.30 -8.40
C PRO A 85 11.65 -20.58 -8.76
N THR A 86 11.30 -20.74 -10.03
CA THR A 86 10.63 -21.93 -10.52
C THR A 86 11.46 -23.16 -10.17
N PHE A 87 10.87 -24.12 -9.46
CA PHE A 87 11.57 -25.34 -9.08
C PHE A 87 11.98 -26.10 -10.34
N THR A 88 13.28 -26.32 -10.51
CA THR A 88 13.81 -27.20 -11.55
C THR A 88 13.96 -28.60 -10.99
N PRO A 89 13.20 -29.60 -11.50
CA PRO A 89 13.32 -30.96 -11.00
C PRO A 89 14.72 -31.50 -11.31
N MET A 90 15.34 -32.14 -10.31
CA MET A 90 16.62 -32.78 -10.51
C MET A 90 16.43 -34.04 -11.37
N MET A 91 17.19 -34.13 -12.47
CA MET A 91 17.17 -35.32 -13.33
C MET A 91 17.74 -36.54 -12.59
N ARG A 92 17.04 -37.67 -12.68
CA ARG A 92 17.50 -38.96 -12.13
C ARG A 92 18.70 -39.47 -12.93
N THR A 93 19.72 -39.98 -12.24
CA THR A 93 20.82 -40.68 -12.88
C THR A 93 20.37 -42.03 -13.43
N VAL A 94 20.72 -42.32 -14.68
CA VAL A 94 20.34 -43.58 -15.37
C VAL A 94 21.36 -44.70 -15.17
N LYS A 95 22.59 -44.36 -14.74
CA LYS A 95 23.65 -45.33 -14.47
C LYS A 95 23.79 -45.59 -12.97
N PRO A 96 24.02 -46.85 -12.55
CA PRO A 96 24.28 -47.17 -11.15
C PRO A 96 25.55 -46.45 -10.66
N ALA A 97 25.57 -46.08 -9.37
CA ALA A 97 26.70 -45.42 -8.70
C ALA A 97 27.17 -44.08 -9.32
N MET A 98 26.37 -43.46 -10.19
CA MET A 98 26.75 -42.19 -10.86
C MET A 98 26.66 -40.97 -9.94
N ARG A 99 25.83 -41.02 -8.89
CA ARG A 99 25.69 -39.95 -7.89
C ARG A 99 25.20 -40.54 -6.57
N PHE A 100 25.82 -40.14 -5.47
CA PHE A 100 25.40 -40.47 -4.12
C PHE A 100 24.93 -39.20 -3.41
N PHE A 101 23.81 -39.30 -2.71
CA PHE A 101 23.34 -38.26 -1.80
C PHE A 101 23.45 -38.83 -0.39
N MET A 102 24.20 -38.15 0.47
CA MET A 102 24.34 -38.49 1.87
C MET A 102 23.76 -37.33 2.67
N ASP A 103 22.87 -37.63 3.60
CA ASP A 103 22.28 -36.65 4.50
C ASP A 103 22.41 -37.16 5.94
N PHE A 104 22.66 -36.24 6.88
CA PHE A 104 22.77 -36.54 8.29
C PHE A 104 21.54 -35.99 9.00
N ALA A 105 20.60 -36.87 9.32
CA ALA A 105 19.48 -36.52 10.17
C ALA A 105 19.85 -36.73 11.64
N GLY A 106 19.80 -35.67 12.45
CA GLY A 106 20.02 -35.72 13.89
C GLY A 106 19.16 -34.69 14.60
N GLY A 107 18.29 -35.14 15.51
CA GLY A 107 17.55 -34.26 16.42
C GLY A 107 18.32 -34.12 17.73
N SER A 108 18.64 -32.88 18.12
CA SER A 108 19.02 -32.58 19.50
C SER A 108 17.80 -32.85 20.39
N TYR A 109 17.73 -34.01 21.03
CA TYR A 109 16.84 -34.17 22.17
C TYR A 109 17.45 -33.38 23.32
N ASP A 110 16.93 -32.19 23.57
CA ASP A 110 17.28 -31.42 24.75
C ASP A 110 16.61 -32.10 25.95
N THR A 111 17.38 -32.87 26.73
CA THR A 111 16.90 -33.53 27.95
C THR A 111 16.83 -32.59 29.16
N THR A 112 16.87 -31.27 28.98
CA THR A 112 16.71 -30.33 30.09
C THR A 112 15.24 -29.97 30.35
N CYS A 113 14.45 -30.98 30.70
CA CYS A 113 13.22 -30.83 31.48
C CYS A 113 13.42 -31.51 32.84
N TYR A 114 14.32 -30.97 33.68
CA TYR A 114 14.33 -31.31 35.10
C TYR A 114 14.61 -30.08 35.96
N ARG A 115 13.51 -29.65 36.60
CA ARG A 115 13.37 -29.02 37.92
C ARG A 115 13.50 -27.50 38.06
#